data_AF-A0A3M1M0B0-F1
#
_entry.id   AF-A0A3M1M0B0-F1
#
_cell.length_a   1.000
_cell.length_b   1.000
_cell.length_c   1.000
_cell.angle_alpha   90.00
_cell.angle_beta   90.00
_cell.angle_gamma   90.00
#
_symmetry.space_group_name_H-M   'P 1'
#
loop_
_entity.id
_entity.type
_entity.pdbx_description
1 polymer ?
#
loop_
_entity_poly.entity_id
_entity_poly.type
_entity_poly.pdbx_seq_one_letter_code
_entity_poly.pdbx_strand_id
1 'polypeptide(L)'
;MHGFLDILVKVGSDWSSWIVVGILALWAGMSFYKKTICPIANCRFGPDCPKFLPSPEEARGRLERADRRTMLFSLLMLLGVVLAVAGLFGLAQTGAERGTLSFFTLAVGLFLILTVPVRFQIRDNELRVLSATDPELRKALAYDLRLTHWRLLEYEFGILALLTTIIVAF
;
A
#
# COMPACT_ATOMS: atom_id res chain seq x y z
N MET A 1 5.97 -17.74 28.65
CA MET A 1 5.75 -16.64 27.68
C MET A 1 6.95 -16.50 26.71
N HIS A 2 7.51 -17.61 26.21
CA HIS A 2 8.70 -17.58 25.33
C HIS A 2 8.38 -17.75 23.84
N GLY A 3 7.18 -18.26 23.50
CA GLY A 3 6.87 -18.65 22.12
C GLY A 3 6.94 -17.54 21.07
N PHE A 4 6.62 -16.28 21.41
CA PHE A 4 6.72 -15.18 20.43
C PHE A 4 8.17 -14.78 20.14
N LEU A 5 9.03 -14.73 21.17
CA LEU A 5 10.46 -14.45 21.00
C LEU A 5 11.15 -15.55 20.18
N ASP A 6 10.79 -16.82 20.43
CA ASP A 6 11.31 -17.96 19.66
C ASP A 6 10.94 -17.85 18.17
N ILE A 7 9.76 -17.32 17.85
CA ILE A 7 9.33 -17.04 16.48
C ILE A 7 10.17 -15.91 15.87
N LEU A 8 10.44 -14.83 16.60
CA LEU A 8 11.26 -13.72 16.10
C LEU A 8 12.70 -14.15 15.80
N VAL A 9 13.34 -14.87 16.71
CA VAL A 9 14.67 -15.47 16.49
C VAL A 9 14.67 -16.36 15.27
N LYS A 10 13.62 -17.18 15.11
CA LYS A 10 13.50 -18.03 13.93
C LYS A 10 13.37 -17.22 12.63
N VAL A 11 12.50 -16.21 12.62
CA VAL A 11 12.30 -15.31 11.46
C VAL A 11 13.62 -14.61 11.10
N GLY A 12 14.38 -14.14 12.08
CA GLY A 12 15.69 -13.50 11.83
C GLY A 12 16.73 -14.44 11.25
N SER A 13 16.77 -15.69 11.73
CA SER A 13 17.69 -16.72 11.24
C SER A 13 17.36 -17.30 9.87
N ASP A 14 16.12 -17.15 9.40
CA ASP A 14 15.63 -17.77 8.17
C ASP A 14 15.98 -16.93 6.94
N TRP A 15 16.73 -17.51 6.00
CA TRP A 15 17.12 -16.85 4.75
C TRP A 15 15.91 -16.42 3.90
N SER A 16 14.76 -17.11 4.05
CA SER A 16 13.53 -16.77 3.32
C SER A 16 12.97 -15.40 3.73
N SER A 17 13.25 -14.94 4.94
CA SER A 17 12.84 -13.62 5.42
C SER A 17 13.46 -12.49 4.60
N TRP A 18 14.71 -12.66 4.16
CA TRP A 18 15.39 -11.69 3.29
C TRP A 18 14.77 -11.62 1.89
N ILE A 19 14.22 -12.73 1.38
CA ILE A 19 13.45 -12.70 0.12
C ILE A 19 12.22 -11.81 0.28
N VAL A 20 11.47 -11.98 1.38
CA VAL A 20 10.26 -11.18 1.63
C VAL A 20 10.61 -9.69 1.76
N VAL A 21 11.68 -9.36 2.50
CA VAL A 21 12.20 -7.98 2.58
C VAL A 21 12.58 -7.45 1.21
N GLY A 22 13.28 -8.24 0.39
CA GLY A 22 13.66 -7.86 -0.97
C GLY A 22 12.46 -7.55 -1.86
N ILE A 23 11.42 -8.39 -1.80
CA ILE A 23 10.16 -8.16 -2.54
C ILE A 23 9.45 -6.89 -2.05
N LEU A 24 9.36 -6.68 -0.73
CA LEU A 24 8.75 -5.49 -0.16
C LEU A 24 9.54 -4.22 -0.49
N ALA A 25 10.87 -4.29 -0.49
CA ALA A 25 11.75 -3.19 -0.87
C ALA A 25 11.57 -2.82 -2.36
N LEU A 26 11.51 -3.82 -3.24
CA LEU A 26 11.22 -3.60 -4.66
C LEU A 26 9.82 -2.99 -4.84
N TRP A 27 8.84 -3.44 -4.06
CA TRP A 27 7.48 -2.93 -4.12
C TRP A 27 7.39 -1.47 -3.66
N ALA A 28 7.98 -1.14 -2.51
CA ALA A 28 8.06 0.23 -2.00
C ALA A 28 8.84 1.13 -2.96
N GLY A 29 9.94 0.63 -3.54
CA GLY A 29 10.69 1.32 -4.58
C GLY A 29 9.85 1.61 -5.83
N MET A 30 9.01 0.66 -6.26
CA MET A 30 8.09 0.85 -7.38
C MET A 30 6.98 1.86 -7.06
N SER A 31 6.42 1.83 -5.84
CA SER A 31 5.47 2.84 -5.37
C SER A 31 6.10 4.24 -5.32
N PHE A 32 7.34 4.35 -4.86
CA PHE A 32 8.10 5.59 -4.85
C PHE A 32 8.35 6.10 -6.27
N TYR A 33 8.82 5.24 -7.18
CA TYR A 33 9.01 5.56 -8.59
C TYR A 33 7.71 6.01 -9.26
N LYS A 34 6.59 5.36 -8.97
CA LYS A 34 5.28 5.78 -9.48
C LYS A 34 4.91 7.17 -9.00
N LYS A 35 5.22 7.52 -7.74
CA LYS A 35 5.00 8.87 -7.21
C LYS A 35 5.90 9.91 -7.90
N THR A 36 7.17 9.61 -8.15
CA THR A 36 8.09 10.57 -8.80
C THR A 36 7.72 10.84 -10.26
N ILE A 37 7.12 9.86 -10.93
CA ILE A 37 6.70 10.01 -12.33
C ILE A 37 5.27 10.51 -12.48
N CYS A 38 4.41 10.38 -11.45
CA CYS A 38 3.02 10.79 -11.55
C CYS A 38 2.91 12.29 -11.92
N PRO A 39 2.46 12.63 -13.15
CA PRO A 39 2.40 14.01 -13.59
C PRO A 39 1.32 14.79 -12.85
N ILE A 40 0.24 14.11 -12.42
CA ILE A 40 -0.87 14.73 -11.68
C ILE A 40 -0.39 15.19 -10.30
N ALA A 41 0.42 14.37 -9.63
CA ALA A 41 1.00 14.72 -8.34
C ALA A 41 2.10 15.77 -8.50
N ASN A 42 3.00 15.66 -9.50
CA ASN A 42 4.17 16.54 -9.59
C ASN A 42 4.01 17.78 -10.48
N CYS A 43 2.94 17.89 -11.27
CA CYS A 43 2.64 19.13 -12.00
C CYS A 43 2.44 20.27 -10.98
N ARG A 44 3.32 21.26 -11.03
CA ARG A 44 2.90 22.64 -10.79
C ARG A 44 2.03 23.00 -12.00
N PHE A 45 0.82 23.52 -11.78
CA PHE A 45 -0.16 23.87 -12.82
C PHE A 45 0.32 25.02 -13.72
N GLY A 46 1.46 24.82 -14.38
CA GLY A 46 2.01 25.67 -15.41
C GLY A 46 1.62 25.17 -16.80
N PRO A 47 1.98 25.93 -17.85
CA PRO A 47 1.65 25.62 -19.24
C PRO A 47 2.21 24.29 -19.76
N ASP A 48 3.16 23.69 -19.04
CA ASP A 48 3.87 22.46 -19.44
C ASP A 48 3.21 21.16 -18.95
N CYS A 49 2.05 21.23 -18.25
CA CYS A 49 1.37 20.00 -17.83
C CYS A 49 0.83 19.29 -19.09
N PRO A 50 1.16 18.01 -19.31
CA PRO A 50 0.95 17.34 -20.60
C PRO A 50 -0.53 17.32 -20.99
N LYS A 51 -0.81 17.72 -22.25
CA LYS A 51 -2.13 17.71 -22.91
C LYS A 51 -2.78 16.31 -23.02
N PHE A 52 -2.14 15.27 -22.49
CA PHE A 52 -2.60 13.87 -22.49
C PHE A 52 -3.45 13.49 -21.27
N LEU A 53 -3.95 14.48 -20.53
CA LEU A 53 -4.94 14.22 -19.48
C LEU A 53 -6.29 13.90 -20.15
N PRO A 54 -6.98 12.81 -19.75
CA PRO A 54 -8.29 12.48 -20.31
C PRO A 54 -9.24 13.67 -20.16
N SER A 55 -10.18 13.81 -21.09
CA SER A 55 -11.15 14.90 -21.03
C SER A 55 -11.89 14.86 -19.67
N PRO A 56 -12.25 16.02 -19.08
CA PRO A 56 -12.96 16.06 -17.80
C PRO A 56 -14.26 15.22 -17.81
N GLU A 57 -14.89 15.09 -18.97
CA GLU A 57 -16.10 14.28 -19.20
C GLU A 57 -15.80 12.77 -19.11
N GLU A 58 -14.69 12.30 -19.67
CA GLU A 58 -14.24 10.91 -19.51
C GLU A 58 -13.89 10.58 -18.05
N ALA A 59 -13.28 11.53 -17.33
CA ALA A 59 -12.98 11.36 -15.91
C ALA A 59 -14.26 11.26 -15.05
N ARG A 60 -15.29 12.03 -15.37
CA ARG A 60 -16.62 11.94 -14.72
C ARG A 60 -17.32 10.62 -15.01
N GLY A 61 -17.31 10.14 -16.26
CA GLY A 61 -17.86 8.83 -16.60
C GLY A 61 -17.13 7.67 -15.91
N ARG A 62 -15.83 7.83 -15.61
CA ARG A 62 -15.08 6.87 -14.77
C ARG A 62 -15.40 6.98 -13.28
N LEU A 63 -15.80 8.15 -12.78
CA LEU A 63 -16.29 8.31 -11.40
C LEU A 63 -17.62 7.57 -11.23
N GLU A 64 -18.53 7.67 -12.20
CA GLU A 64 -19.86 7.02 -12.16
C GLU A 64 -19.79 5.48 -12.18
N ARG A 65 -18.77 4.88 -12.83
CA ARG A 65 -18.53 3.42 -12.77
C ARG A 65 -17.86 2.94 -11.48
N ALA A 66 -18.23 3.53 -10.34
CA ALA A 66 -17.65 3.24 -9.02
C ALA A 66 -17.87 1.80 -8.55
N ASP A 67 -18.97 1.14 -8.95
CA ASP A 67 -19.38 -0.16 -8.40
C ASP A 67 -18.32 -1.26 -8.54
N ARG A 68 -17.65 -1.35 -9.70
CA ARG A 68 -16.61 -2.37 -9.90
C ARG A 68 -15.38 -2.12 -9.01
N ARG A 69 -15.09 -0.86 -8.65
CA ARG A 69 -14.00 -0.50 -7.74
C ARG A 69 -14.34 -0.90 -6.31
N THR A 70 -15.59 -0.67 -5.88
CA THR A 70 -16.08 -1.06 -4.56
C THR A 70 -15.96 -2.57 -4.34
N MET A 71 -16.30 -3.38 -5.34
CA MET A 71 -16.15 -4.84 -5.22
C MET A 71 -14.69 -5.29 -5.06
N LEU A 72 -13.77 -4.75 -5.87
CA LEU A 72 -12.34 -5.08 -5.76
C LEU A 72 -11.76 -4.66 -4.41
N PHE A 73 -12.17 -3.48 -3.91
CA PHE A 73 -11.77 -3.00 -2.59
C PHE A 73 -12.21 -3.98 -1.50
N SER A 74 -13.50 -4.34 -1.48
CA SER A 74 -14.05 -5.28 -0.49
C SER A 74 -13.36 -6.65 -0.54
N LEU A 75 -13.08 -7.18 -1.73
CA LEU A 75 -12.37 -8.45 -1.89
C LEU A 75 -10.93 -8.38 -1.34
N LEU A 76 -10.19 -7.31 -1.64
CA LEU A 76 -8.83 -7.14 -1.14
C LEU A 76 -8.78 -6.93 0.38
N MET A 77 -9.74 -6.18 0.93
CA MET A 77 -9.86 -6.00 2.38
C MET A 77 -10.21 -7.32 3.08
N LEU A 78 -11.16 -8.08 2.53
CA LEU A 78 -11.51 -9.39 3.05
C LEU A 78 -10.30 -10.34 3.02
N LEU A 79 -9.55 -10.35 1.91
CA LEU A 79 -8.31 -11.11 1.80
C LEU A 79 -7.29 -10.70 2.87
N GLY A 80 -7.09 -9.40 3.07
CA GLY A 80 -6.20 -8.87 4.12
C GLY A 80 -6.60 -9.34 5.52
N VAL A 81 -7.89 -9.30 5.84
CA VAL A 81 -8.43 -9.78 7.12
C VAL A 81 -8.24 -11.29 7.27
N VAL A 82 -8.58 -12.07 6.25
CA VAL A 82 -8.42 -13.54 6.28
C VAL A 82 -6.96 -13.92 6.49
N LEU A 83 -6.02 -13.26 5.80
CA LEU A 83 -4.59 -13.49 5.98
C LEU A 83 -4.12 -13.09 7.38
N ALA A 84 -4.54 -11.92 7.88
CA ALA A 84 -4.16 -11.49 9.22
C ALA A 84 -4.66 -12.48 10.30
N VAL A 85 -5.92 -12.91 10.19
CA VAL A 85 -6.52 -13.88 11.11
C VAL A 85 -5.84 -15.25 10.99
N ALA A 86 -5.62 -15.75 9.77
CA ALA A 86 -4.93 -17.03 9.54
C ALA A 86 -3.49 -17.02 10.07
N GLY A 87 -2.77 -15.91 9.87
CA GLY A 87 -1.43 -15.71 10.44
C GLY A 87 -1.45 -15.71 11.96
N LEU A 88 -2.39 -15.01 12.57
CA LEU A 88 -2.56 -14.96 14.03
C LEU A 88 -2.87 -16.35 14.63
N PHE A 89 -3.83 -17.09 14.05
CA PHE A 89 -4.13 -18.46 14.47
C PHE A 89 -2.96 -19.41 14.23
N GLY A 90 -2.24 -19.25 13.13
CA GLY A 90 -1.04 -20.03 12.83
C GLY A 90 0.04 -19.85 13.88
N LEU A 91 0.29 -18.62 14.32
CA LEU A 91 1.22 -18.30 15.41
C LEU A 91 0.79 -18.92 16.76
N ALA A 92 -0.52 -19.08 16.98
CA ALA A 92 -1.06 -19.65 18.21
C ALA A 92 -1.05 -21.20 18.24
N GLN A 93 -1.24 -21.85 17.08
CA GLN A 93 -1.42 -23.29 17.00
C GLN A 93 -0.16 -24.09 16.65
N THR A 94 0.85 -23.45 16.06
CA THR A 94 1.98 -24.20 15.52
C THR A 94 3.22 -24.12 16.42
N GLY A 95 3.84 -25.29 16.65
CA GLY A 95 5.23 -25.35 17.09
C GLY A 95 6.15 -24.68 16.06
N ALA A 96 7.41 -24.46 16.44
CA ALA A 96 8.36 -23.60 15.73
C ALA A 96 8.43 -23.79 14.19
N GLU A 97 8.10 -24.97 13.65
CA GLU A 97 8.17 -25.31 12.22
C GLU A 97 7.44 -24.34 11.28
N ARG A 98 6.27 -23.79 11.63
CA ARG A 98 5.49 -22.89 10.74
C ARG A 98 5.48 -21.41 11.17
N GLY A 99 6.23 -21.06 12.21
CA GLY A 99 6.27 -19.71 12.77
C GLY A 99 6.57 -18.62 11.73
N THR A 100 7.59 -18.83 10.88
CA THR A 100 7.98 -17.87 9.83
C THR A 100 6.85 -17.60 8.84
N LEU A 101 6.19 -18.66 8.36
CA LEU A 101 5.09 -18.53 7.40
C LEU A 101 3.90 -17.81 8.04
N SER A 102 3.52 -18.16 9.26
CA SER A 102 2.40 -17.53 9.97
C SER A 102 2.68 -16.07 10.28
N PHE A 103 3.93 -15.72 10.63
CA PHE A 103 4.36 -14.34 10.83
C PHE A 103 4.23 -13.52 9.54
N PHE A 104 4.75 -14.02 8.41
CA PHE A 104 4.61 -13.30 7.13
C PHE A 104 3.18 -13.24 6.64
N THR A 105 2.38 -14.28 6.86
CA THR A 105 0.95 -14.28 6.52
C THR A 105 0.21 -13.17 7.30
N LEU A 106 0.52 -13.01 8.59
CA LEU A 106 0.02 -11.91 9.41
C LEU A 106 0.49 -10.55 8.88
N ALA A 107 1.79 -10.40 8.63
CA ALA A 107 2.39 -9.15 8.14
C ALA A 107 1.81 -8.72 6.80
N VAL A 108 1.62 -9.64 5.85
CA VAL A 108 0.99 -9.38 4.55
C VAL A 108 -0.48 -8.99 4.71
N GLY A 109 -1.22 -9.66 5.59
CA GLY A 109 -2.60 -9.30 5.90
C GLY A 109 -2.73 -7.86 6.42
N LEU A 110 -1.90 -7.50 7.40
CA LEU A 110 -1.82 -6.13 7.94
C LEU A 110 -1.38 -5.12 6.87
N PHE A 111 -0.38 -5.48 6.05
CA PHE A 111 0.06 -4.64 4.94
C PHE A 111 -1.09 -4.31 3.99
N LEU A 112 -1.91 -5.30 3.61
CA LEU A 112 -3.06 -5.07 2.75
C LEU A 112 -4.09 -4.16 3.41
N ILE A 113 -4.44 -4.41 4.68
CA ILE A 113 -5.41 -3.60 5.43
C ILE A 113 -4.98 -2.13 5.50
N LEU A 114 -3.69 -1.87 5.68
CA LEU A 114 -3.16 -0.50 5.80
C LEU A 114 -2.98 0.19 4.44
N THR A 115 -2.51 -0.52 3.41
CA THR A 115 -2.12 0.11 2.13
C THR A 115 -3.23 0.14 1.09
N VAL A 116 -4.14 -0.85 1.08
CA VAL A 116 -5.23 -0.92 0.09
C VAL A 116 -6.14 0.30 0.15
N PRO A 117 -6.65 0.75 1.32
CA PRO A 117 -7.51 1.93 1.39
C PRO A 117 -6.82 3.17 0.82
N VAL A 118 -5.53 3.36 1.13
CA VAL A 118 -4.76 4.51 0.63
C VAL A 118 -4.57 4.43 -0.88
N ARG A 119 -4.34 3.25 -1.45
CA ARG A 119 -4.22 3.06 -2.92
C ARG A 119 -5.53 3.37 -3.64
N PHE A 120 -6.67 3.04 -3.05
CA PHE A 120 -7.98 3.43 -3.59
C PHE A 120 -8.21 4.94 -3.46
N GLN A 121 -7.87 5.54 -2.31
CA GLN A 121 -7.92 7.00 -2.13
C GLN A 121 -7.07 7.74 -3.17
N ILE A 122 -5.86 7.25 -3.48
CA ILE A 122 -5.01 7.83 -4.55
C ILE A 122 -5.74 7.83 -5.89
N ARG A 123 -6.35 6.70 -6.28
CA ARG A 123 -7.09 6.60 -7.55
C ARG A 123 -8.31 7.52 -7.59
N ASP A 124 -9.05 7.60 -6.49
CA ASP A 124 -10.23 8.47 -6.41
C ASP A 124 -9.83 9.95 -6.42
N ASN A 125 -8.75 10.30 -5.72
CA ASN A 125 -8.20 11.65 -5.72
C ASN A 125 -7.62 12.04 -7.09
N GLU A 126 -6.95 11.12 -7.81
CA GLU A 126 -6.54 11.32 -9.21
C GLU A 126 -7.77 11.68 -10.08
N LEU A 127 -8.86 10.93 -9.98
CA LEU A 127 -10.09 11.20 -10.74
C LEU A 127 -10.76 12.53 -10.36
N ARG A 128 -10.71 12.91 -9.07
CA ARG A 128 -11.21 14.20 -8.60
C ARG A 128 -10.39 15.37 -9.14
N VAL A 129 -9.06 15.24 -9.14
CA VAL A 129 -8.17 16.25 -9.75
C VAL A 129 -8.45 16.39 -11.25
N LEU A 130 -8.66 15.28 -11.96
CA LEU A 130 -8.95 15.27 -13.40
C LEU A 130 -10.33 15.85 -13.76
N SER A 131 -11.34 15.65 -12.90
CA SER A 131 -12.71 16.11 -13.15
C SER A 131 -13.00 17.54 -12.67
N ALA A 132 -12.12 18.12 -11.84
CA ALA A 132 -12.24 19.49 -11.36
C ALA A 132 -12.02 20.50 -12.48
N THR A 133 -12.99 21.38 -12.72
CA THR A 133 -12.93 22.45 -13.73
C THR A 133 -12.32 23.75 -13.19
N ASP A 134 -12.49 24.01 -11.90
CA ASP A 134 -11.92 25.18 -11.21
C ASP A 134 -10.42 24.99 -10.92
N PRO A 135 -9.54 25.92 -11.35
CA PRO A 135 -8.11 25.84 -11.11
C PRO A 135 -7.72 25.88 -9.62
N GLU A 136 -8.47 26.56 -8.75
CA GLU A 136 -8.14 26.61 -7.32
C GLU A 136 -8.49 25.30 -6.62
N LEU A 137 -9.68 24.78 -6.87
CA LEU A 137 -10.09 23.45 -6.40
C LEU A 137 -9.12 22.36 -6.89
N ARG A 138 -8.71 22.43 -8.16
CA ARG A 138 -7.76 21.47 -8.73
C ARG A 138 -6.40 21.50 -8.00
N LYS A 139 -5.91 22.68 -7.61
CA LYS A 139 -4.69 22.83 -6.81
C LYS A 139 -4.82 22.19 -5.42
N ALA A 140 -5.94 22.43 -4.74
CA ALA A 140 -6.20 21.84 -3.43
C ALA A 140 -6.26 20.30 -3.51
N LEU A 141 -6.95 19.76 -4.51
CA LEU A 141 -7.06 18.30 -4.72
C LEU A 141 -5.71 17.66 -5.09
N ALA A 142 -4.85 18.34 -5.85
CA ALA A 142 -3.53 17.83 -6.16
C ALA A 142 -2.60 17.83 -4.93
N TYR A 143 -2.76 18.80 -4.02
CA TYR A 143 -2.07 18.78 -2.74
C TYR A 143 -2.52 17.60 -1.87
N ASP A 144 -3.82 17.34 -1.77
CA ASP A 144 -4.36 16.17 -1.07
C ASP A 144 -3.88 14.84 -1.67
N LEU A 145 -3.81 14.77 -3.01
CA LEU A 145 -3.21 13.62 -3.71
C LEU A 145 -1.75 13.39 -3.29
N ARG A 146 -0.92 14.44 -3.22
CA ARG A 146 0.48 14.34 -2.76
C ARG A 146 0.57 13.81 -1.33
N LEU A 147 -0.25 14.33 -0.42
CA LEU A 147 -0.30 13.87 0.96
C LEU A 147 -0.69 12.39 1.04
N THR A 148 -1.67 11.97 0.23
CA THR A 148 -2.12 10.58 0.17
C THR A 148 -0.99 9.66 -0.34
N HIS A 149 -0.22 10.09 -1.34
CA HIS A 149 0.98 9.38 -1.79
C HIS A 149 2.06 9.29 -0.72
N TRP A 150 2.27 10.35 0.07
CA TRP A 150 3.20 10.29 1.21
C TRP A 150 2.74 9.29 2.27
N ARG A 151 1.47 9.29 2.63
CA ARG A 151 0.89 8.33 3.58
C ARG A 151 1.07 6.89 3.13
N LEU A 152 0.91 6.60 1.83
CA LEU A 152 1.16 5.25 1.29
C LEU A 152 2.62 4.84 1.51
N LEU A 153 3.56 5.73 1.18
CA LEU A 153 4.98 5.46 1.35
C LEU A 153 5.36 5.33 2.83
N GLU A 154 4.77 6.11 3.73
CA GLU A 154 4.96 5.96 5.17
C GLU A 154 4.58 4.56 5.66
N TYR A 155 3.45 4.02 5.19
CA TYR A 155 3.07 2.65 5.53
C TYR A 155 4.00 1.60 4.91
N GLU A 156 4.35 1.74 3.64
CA GLU A 156 5.21 0.77 2.95
C GLU A 156 6.64 0.75 3.52
N PHE A 157 7.26 1.92 3.66
CA PHE A 157 8.59 2.05 4.28
C PHE A 157 8.56 1.76 5.78
N GLY A 158 7.47 2.11 6.49
CA GLY A 158 7.31 1.79 7.90
C GLY A 158 7.26 0.29 8.15
N ILE A 159 6.49 -0.45 7.36
CA ILE A 159 6.43 -1.93 7.44
C ILE A 159 7.76 -2.55 7.02
N LEU A 160 8.38 -2.06 5.93
CA LEU A 160 9.69 -2.54 5.49
C LEU A 160 10.76 -2.32 6.56
N ALA A 161 10.82 -1.14 7.16
CA ALA A 161 11.76 -0.80 8.22
C ALA A 161 11.52 -1.66 9.47
N LEU A 162 10.26 -1.86 9.87
CA LEU A 162 9.89 -2.71 10.99
C LEU A 162 10.35 -4.15 10.77
N LEU A 163 10.03 -4.74 9.61
CA LEU A 163 10.42 -6.11 9.27
C LEU A 163 11.94 -6.28 9.18
N THR A 164 12.63 -5.33 8.55
CA THR A 164 14.09 -5.34 8.45
C THR A 164 14.72 -5.25 9.84
N THR A 165 14.20 -4.39 10.71
CA THR A 165 14.69 -4.25 12.09
C THR A 165 14.49 -5.54 12.88
N ILE A 166 13.32 -6.19 12.73
CA ILE A 166 13.05 -7.49 13.36
C ILE A 166 14.06 -8.54 12.89
N ILE A 167 14.34 -8.62 11.59
CA ILE A 167 15.25 -9.63 11.02
C ILE A 167 16.71 -9.36 11.42
N VAL A 168 17.12 -8.10 11.56
CA VAL A 168 18.50 -7.75 11.94
C VAL A 168 18.73 -7.88 13.45
N ALA A 169 17.70 -7.66 14.27
CA ALA A 169 17.82 -7.67 15.73
C ALA A 169 17.75 -9.08 16.35
N PHE A 170 17.27 -10.08 15.61
CA PHE A 170 17.00 -11.44 16.08
C PHE A 170 17.65 -12.48 15.17
#